data_AF-A0A255QV85-F1
#
_entry.id   AF-A0A255QV85-F1
#
_cell.length_a   1.000
_cell.length_b   1.000
_cell.length_c   1.000
_cell.angle_alpha   90.00
_cell.angle_beta   90.00
_cell.angle_gamma   90.00
#
_symmetry.space_group_name_H-M   'P 1'
#
loop_
_entity.id
_entity.type
_entity.pdbx_description
1 polymer ?
#
loop_
_entity_poly.entity_id
_entity_poly.type
_entity_poly.pdbx_seq_one_letter_code
_entity_poly.pdbx_strand_id
1 'polypeptide(L)' 'MPKALCLFSLVASILVVCLFLLDSVAILAGVGAMQVLGGASLMMDLTFAILGGALIYLSWSTYREQR' A
#
# COMPACT_ATOMS: atom_id res chain seq x y z
N MET A 1 0.47 7.51 22.54
CA MET A 1 0.68 6.19 21.88
C MET A 1 2.17 6.02 21.64
N PRO A 2 2.73 4.80 21.68
CA PRO A 2 4.16 4.61 21.41
C PRO A 2 4.48 5.10 20.00
N LYS A 3 5.30 6.14 19.87
CA LYS A 3 5.68 6.75 18.57
C LYS A 3 6.22 5.72 17.56
N ALA A 4 6.83 4.65 18.07
CA ALA A 4 7.34 3.55 17.28
C ALA A 4 6.25 2.77 16.50
N LEU A 5 5.06 2.57 17.09
CA LEU A 5 3.98 1.79 16.44
C LEU A 5 3.38 2.54 15.24
N CYS A 6 3.27 3.86 15.33
CA CYS A 6 2.76 4.70 14.23
C CYS A 6 3.73 4.75 13.05
N LEU A 7 5.04 4.81 13.33
CA LEU A 7 6.08 4.73 12.30
C LEU A 7 6.08 3.37 11.59
N PHE A 8 5.92 2.28 12.35
CA PHE A 8 5.80 0.94 11.79
C PHE A 8 4.56 0.78 10.90
N SER A 9 3.39 1.25 11.34
CA SER A 9 2.17 1.18 10.52
C SER A 9 2.26 2.01 9.25
N LEU A 10 2.94 3.16 9.30
CA LEU A 10 3.18 4.00 8.13
C LEU A 10 4.10 3.31 7.11
N VAL A 11 5.20 2.70 7.56
CA VAL A 11 6.10 1.96 6.66
C VAL A 11 5.38 0.74 6.06
N ALA A 12 4.65 -0.03 6.88
CA ALA A 12 3.92 -1.20 6.42
C ALA A 12 2.86 -0.83 5.36
N SER A 13 2.09 0.23 5.59
CA SER A 13 1.06 0.68 4.63
C SER A 13 1.66 1.18 3.31
N ILE A 14 2.81 1.88 3.34
CA ILE A 14 3.55 2.27 2.14
C ILE A 14 4.00 1.04 1.35
N LEU A 15 4.57 0.04 2.02
CA LEU A 15 5.01 -1.19 1.35
C LEU A 15 3.84 -1.93 0.69
N VAL A 16 2.70 -2.02 1.38
CA VAL A 16 1.46 -2.62 0.83
C VAL A 16 1.04 -1.88 -0.44
N VAL A 17 0.95 -0.55 -0.40
CA VAL A 17 0.55 0.24 -1.57
C VAL A 17 1.53 0.05 -2.74
N CYS A 18 2.84 0.04 -2.48
CA CYS A 18 3.83 -0.22 -3.52
C CYS A 18 3.67 -1.61 -4.16
N LEU A 19 3.46 -2.66 -3.36
CA LEU A 19 3.30 -4.02 -3.88
C LEU A 19 2.07 -4.15 -4.78
N PHE A 20 0.92 -3.62 -4.35
CA PHE A 20 -0.31 -3.66 -5.14
C PHE A 20 -0.26 -2.75 -6.36
N LEU A 21 0.41 -1.59 -6.28
CA LEU A 21 0.66 -0.75 -7.46
C LEU A 21 1.54 -1.46 -8.48
N LEU A 22 2.62 -2.12 -8.05
CA LEU A 22 3.48 -2.88 -8.95
C LEU A 22 2.73 -4.04 -9.62
N ASP A 23 1.89 -4.77 -8.87
CA ASP A 23 1.07 -5.85 -9.44
C ASP A 23 0.06 -5.30 -10.47
N SER A 24 -0.64 -4.21 -10.15
CA SER A 24 -1.58 -3.58 -11.08
C SER A 24 -0.91 -3.07 -12.37
N VAL A 25 0.30 -2.51 -12.27
CA VAL A 25 1.11 -2.11 -13.43
C VAL A 25 1.57 -3.33 -14.22
N ALA A 26 1.97 -4.41 -13.56
CA ALA A 26 2.36 -5.66 -14.22
C ALA A 26 1.19 -6.31 -14.98
N ILE A 27 -0.02 -6.29 -14.40
CA ILE A 27 -1.25 -6.74 -15.07
C ILE A 27 -1.54 -5.87 -16.30
N LEU A 28 -1.47 -4.53 -16.18
CA LEU A 28 -1.67 -3.59 -17.29
C LEU A 28 -0.63 -3.75 -18.41
N ALA A 29 0.61 -4.07 -18.06
CA ALA A 29 1.70 -4.32 -19.01
C ALA A 29 1.61 -5.71 -19.66
N GLY A 30 0.73 -6.60 -19.20
CA GLY A 30 0.62 -7.98 -19.70
C GLY A 30 1.83 -8.85 -19.40
N VAL A 31 2.71 -8.43 -18.48
CA VAL A 31 3.95 -9.14 -18.14
C VAL A 31 3.68 -10.07 -16.95
N GLY A 32 3.27 -11.30 -17.25
CA GLY A 32 2.96 -12.32 -16.23
C GLY A 32 4.12 -12.66 -15.29
N ALA A 33 5.37 -12.46 -15.73
CA ALA A 33 6.56 -12.70 -14.90
C ALA A 33 6.76 -11.66 -13.77
N MET A 34 6.12 -10.50 -13.85
CA MET A 34 6.19 -9.45 -12.82
C MET A 34 5.01 -9.46 -11.84
N GLN A 35 4.09 -10.43 -11.97
CA GLN A 35 2.95 -10.56 -11.06
C GLN A 35 3.42 -11.11 -9.72
N VAL A 36 3.73 -10.22 -8.78
CA VAL A 36 4.25 -10.56 -7.44
C VAL A 36 3.17 -11.25 -6.61
N LEU A 37 1.89 -10.88 -6.79
CA LEU A 37 0.75 -11.48 -6.07
C LEU A 37 -0.09 -12.45 -6.92
N GLY A 38 0.37 -12.76 -8.13
CA GLY A 38 -0.27 -13.74 -9.02
C GLY A 38 -1.39 -13.18 -9.90
N GLY A 39 -1.57 -11.85 -9.95
CA GLY A 39 -2.39 -11.21 -10.98
C GLY A 39 -3.87 -11.64 -11.00
N ALA A 40 -4.47 -11.91 -9.84
CA ALA A 40 -5.80 -12.50 -9.75
C ALA A 40 -6.94 -11.53 -10.13
N SER A 41 -6.85 -10.25 -9.75
CA SER A 41 -7.88 -9.26 -10.07
C SER A 41 -7.39 -7.82 -9.92
N LEU A 42 -7.42 -7.06 -11.02
CA LEU A 42 -7.10 -5.63 -11.05
C LEU A 42 -7.97 -4.80 -10.08
N MET A 43 -9.21 -5.24 -9.81
CA MET A 43 -10.12 -4.61 -8.84
C MET A 43 -9.60 -4.74 -7.39
N MET A 44 -8.97 -5.87 -7.05
CA MET A 44 -8.37 -6.08 -5.74
C MET A 44 -7.18 -5.15 -5.56
N ASP A 45 -6.32 -5.04 -6.56
CA ASP A 45 -5.11 -4.21 -6.46
C ASP A 45 -5.46 -2.73 -6.30
N LEU A 46 -6.46 -2.26 -7.06
CA LEU A 46 -6.97 -0.89 -6.94
C LEU A 46 -7.59 -0.62 -5.57
N THR A 47 -8.39 -1.54 -5.04
CA THR A 47 -9.02 -1.37 -3.72
C THR A 47 -7.97 -1.35 -2.61
N PHE A 48 -6.96 -2.22 -2.66
CA PHE A 48 -5.85 -2.20 -1.70
C PHE A 48 -4.95 -0.97 -1.84
N ALA A 49 -4.72 -0.48 -3.06
CA ALA A 49 -3.98 0.77 -3.26
C ALA A 49 -4.72 1.98 -2.67
N ILE A 50 -6.05 2.06 -2.85
CA ILE A 50 -6.88 3.15 -2.30
C ILE A 50 -6.94 3.07 -0.77
N LEU A 51 -7.27 1.90 -0.20
CA LEU A 51 -7.36 1.71 1.24
C LEU A 51 -6.00 1.87 1.93
N GLY A 52 -4.93 1.36 1.31
CA GLY A 52 -3.57 1.57 1.77
C GLY A 52 -3.18 3.04 1.77
N GLY A 53 -3.55 3.80 0.73
CA GLY A 53 -3.37 5.25 0.67
C GLY A 53 -4.09 5.99 1.80
N ALA A 54 -5.32 5.60 2.12
CA ALA A 54 -6.07 6.15 3.25
C ALA A 54 -5.37 5.87 4.60
N LEU A 55 -4.82 4.65 4.78
CA LEU A 55 -4.06 4.30 5.99
C LEU A 55 -2.75 5.09 6.12
N ILE A 56 -2.06 5.35 5.01
CA ILE A 56 -0.87 6.21 4.98
C ILE A 56 -1.25 7.62 5.43
N TYR A 57 -2.33 8.18 4.89
CA TYR A 57 -2.81 9.52 5.25
C TYR A 57 -3.18 9.62 6.74
N LEU A 58 -3.93 8.65 7.27
CA LEU A 58 -4.31 8.62 8.69
C LEU A 58 -3.08 8.45 9.60
N SER A 59 -2.15 7.57 9.23
CA SER A 59 -0.91 7.36 9.98
C SER A 59 -0.04 8.62 9.98
N TRP A 60 0.03 9.33 8.85
CA TRP A 60 0.76 10.59 8.72
C TRP A 60 0.13 11.73 9.53
N SER A 61 -1.21 11.86 9.49
CA SER A 61 -1.94 12.84 10.30
C SER A 61 -1.70 12.62 11.79
N THR A 62 -1.82 11.37 12.25
CA THR A 62 -1.56 10.98 13.64
C THR A 62 -0.10 11.23 14.04
N TYR A 63 0.85 10.99 13.14
CA TYR A 63 2.27 11.28 13.38
C TYR A 63 2.53 12.78 13.55
N ARG A 64 1.88 13.62 12.73
CA ARG A 64 1.98 15.09 12.85
C ARG A 64 1.42 15.62 14.16
N GLU A 65 0.31 15.07 14.65
CA GLU A 65 -0.31 15.48 15.92
C GLU A 65 0.52 15.10 17.16
N GLN A 66 1.42 14.11 17.02
CA GLN A 66 2.34 13.69 18.09
C GLN A 66 3.71 14.39 18.04
N ARG A 67 3.89 15.36 17.14
CA ARG A 67 5.11 16.14 16.94
C ARG A 67 5.02 17.50 17.63
#